data_AF-A0A376LH91-F1
#
_entry.id   AF-A0A376LH91-F1
#
_cell.length_a   1.000
_cell.length_b   1.000
_cell.length_c   1.000
_cell.angle_alpha   90.00
_cell.angle_beta   90.00
_cell.angle_gamma   90.00
#
_symmetry.space_group_name_H-M   'P 1'
#
loop_
_entity.id
_entity.type
_entity.pdbx_description
1 polymer ?
#
loop_
_entity_poly.entity_id
_entity_poly.type
_entity_poly.pdbx_seq_one_letter_code
_entity_poly.pdbx_strand_id
1 'polypeptide(L)'
;MHQVVCATTNPAKIQAILQAFHEIFGEGSCHIASVAVESGVPEQPFGSEETRAGARNRVANARRLLPEADFWVAIEAGIDGDSTFSWVVIENASQRGEARSATLPLPAVILEKVREGEALGPVMSRYTGIG
;
A
#
# COMPACT_ATOMS: atom_id res chain seq x y z
N MET A 1 -24.13 2.73 0.18
CA MET A 1 -22.83 3.18 0.70
C MET A 1 -21.89 2.00 0.56
N HIS A 2 -20.78 2.18 -0.15
CA HIS A 2 -19.83 1.12 -0.43
C HIS A 2 -18.96 0.83 0.80
N GLN A 3 -18.86 -0.44 1.19
CA GLN A 3 -17.94 -0.91 2.23
C GLN A 3 -16.56 -1.14 1.62
N VAL A 4 -15.58 -0.31 1.98
CA VAL A 4 -14.22 -0.33 1.43
C VAL A 4 -13.24 -0.73 2.52
N VAL A 5 -12.67 -1.92 2.39
CA VAL A 5 -11.69 -2.45 3.34
C VAL A 5 -10.28 -2.05 2.91
N CYS A 6 -9.63 -1.23 3.72
CA CYS A 6 -8.23 -0.85 3.55
C CYS A 6 -7.34 -1.84 4.30
N ALA A 7 -6.51 -2.59 3.57
CA ALA A 7 -5.56 -3.56 4.11
C ALA A 7 -4.30 -2.89 4.69
N THR A 8 -4.49 -1.83 5.47
CA THR A 8 -3.43 -1.05 6.11
C THR A 8 -4.00 -0.24 7.27
N THR A 9 -3.17 0.03 8.28
CA THR A 9 -3.45 0.95 9.39
C THR A 9 -2.70 2.29 9.24
N ASN A 10 -1.97 2.50 8.13
CA ASN A 10 -1.24 3.74 7.90
C ASN A 10 -2.23 4.88 7.55
N PRO A 11 -2.26 5.98 8.32
CA PRO A 11 -3.21 7.07 8.10
C PRO A 11 -3.12 7.71 6.72
N ALA A 12 -1.90 7.88 6.17
CA ALA A 12 -1.70 8.49 4.86
C ALA A 12 -2.27 7.60 3.74
N LYS A 13 -2.09 6.28 3.84
CA LYS A 13 -2.66 5.33 2.87
C LYS A 13 -4.20 5.30 2.95
N ILE A 14 -4.75 5.29 4.17
CA ILE A 14 -6.20 5.33 4.39
C ILE A 14 -6.79 6.61 3.79
N GLN A 15 -6.16 7.76 4.04
CA GLN A 15 -6.61 9.04 3.51
C GLN A 15 -6.56 9.07 1.97
N ALA A 16 -5.50 8.53 1.36
CA ALA A 16 -5.40 8.45 -0.10
C ALA A 16 -6.52 7.60 -0.71
N ILE A 17 -6.85 6.45 -0.09
CA ILE A 17 -7.95 5.59 -0.54
C ILE A 17 -9.29 6.31 -0.39
N LEU A 18 -9.56 6.91 0.78
CA LEU A 18 -10.80 7.65 1.02
C LEU A 18 -11.02 8.76 -0.01
N GLN A 19 -9.99 9.57 -0.27
CA GLN A 19 -10.07 10.67 -1.24
C GLN A 19 -10.34 10.16 -2.65
N ALA A 20 -9.62 9.12 -3.11
CA ALA A 20 -9.84 8.55 -4.43
C ALA A 20 -11.26 7.97 -4.60
N PHE A 21 -11.77 7.27 -3.58
CA PHE A 21 -13.12 6.73 -3.62
C PHE A 21 -14.19 7.83 -3.57
N HIS A 22 -14.00 8.89 -2.78
CA HIS A 22 -14.90 10.04 -2.78
C HIS A 22 -14.91 10.78 -4.12
N GLU A 23 -13.76 10.93 -4.78
CA GLU A 23 -13.67 11.59 -6.08
C GLU A 23 -14.42 10.81 -7.17
N ILE A 24 -14.37 9.47 -7.12
CA ILE A 24 -15.00 8.60 -8.14
C ILE A 24 -16.49 8.36 -7.86
N PHE A 25 -16.85 8.07 -6.60
CA PHE A 25 -18.20 7.64 -6.23
C PHE A 25 -19.04 8.74 -5.54
N GLY A 26 -18.44 9.89 -5.23
CA GLY A 26 -19.06 11.01 -4.53
C GLY A 26 -18.79 11.03 -3.02
N GLU A 27 -18.84 12.21 -2.42
CA GLU A 27 -18.63 12.38 -0.97
C GLU A 27 -19.71 11.66 -0.16
N GLY A 28 -19.32 10.95 0.91
CA GLY A 28 -20.24 10.18 1.76
C GLY A 28 -20.79 8.91 1.11
N SER A 29 -20.32 8.53 -0.08
CA SER A 29 -20.73 7.29 -0.76
C SER A 29 -20.05 6.03 -0.22
N CYS A 30 -18.95 6.17 0.55
CA CYS A 30 -18.12 5.07 1.03
C CYS A 30 -17.98 5.06 2.56
N HIS A 31 -17.89 3.87 3.14
CA HIS A 31 -17.47 3.63 4.50
C HIS A 31 -16.14 2.87 4.49
N ILE A 32 -15.13 3.40 5.19
CA ILE A 32 -13.80 2.79 5.23
C ILE A 32 -13.65 1.95 6.49
N ALA A 33 -13.27 0.68 6.31
CA ALA A 33 -12.81 -0.19 7.39
C ALA A 33 -11.32 -0.47 7.21
N SER A 34 -10.48 -0.09 8.18
CA SER A 34 -9.05 -0.39 8.15
C SER A 34 -8.74 -1.69 8.88
N VAL A 35 -7.97 -2.58 8.26
CA VAL A 35 -7.53 -3.85 8.87
C VAL A 35 -6.03 -4.05 8.74
N ALA A 36 -5.42 -4.56 9.80
CA ALA A 36 -4.04 -5.03 9.78
C ALA A 36 -4.01 -6.48 9.30
N VAL A 37 -3.39 -6.72 8.15
CA VAL A 37 -3.22 -8.05 7.55
C VAL A 37 -1.81 -8.21 7.02
N GLU A 38 -1.28 -9.43 7.05
CA GLU A 38 0.07 -9.71 6.57
C GLU A 38 0.16 -9.66 5.03
N SER A 39 1.31 -9.23 4.52
CA SER A 39 1.63 -9.26 3.09
C SER A 39 2.27 -10.57 2.64
N GLY A 40 2.79 -11.39 3.56
CA GLY A 40 3.52 -12.62 3.22
C GLY A 40 4.84 -12.39 2.47
N VAL A 41 5.32 -11.14 2.40
CA VAL A 41 6.63 -10.74 1.88
C VAL A 41 7.34 -9.90 2.96
N PRO A 42 8.66 -9.67 2.86
CA PRO A 42 9.37 -8.80 3.79
C PRO A 42 8.74 -7.40 3.91
N GLU A 43 8.94 -6.73 5.05
CA GLU A 43 8.41 -5.38 5.29
C GLU A 43 8.90 -4.37 4.22
N GLN A 44 10.14 -4.55 3.75
CA GLN A 44 10.72 -3.81 2.65
C GLN A 44 10.93 -4.74 1.45
N PRO A 45 9.93 -4.88 0.56
CA PRO A 45 10.07 -5.72 -0.63
C PRO A 45 11.03 -5.06 -1.64
N PHE A 46 11.77 -5.90 -2.35
CA PHE A 46 12.68 -5.51 -3.43
C PHE A 46 12.20 -6.06 -4.77
N GLY A 47 12.10 -5.16 -5.75
CA GLY A 47 11.56 -5.41 -7.07
C GLY A 47 10.06 -5.14 -7.16
N SER A 48 9.63 -4.72 -8.35
CA SER A 48 8.22 -4.44 -8.65
C SER A 48 7.32 -5.65 -8.48
N GLU A 49 7.79 -6.86 -8.81
CA GLU A 49 6.99 -8.08 -8.73
C GLU A 49 6.69 -8.50 -7.29
N GLU A 50 7.69 -8.51 -6.41
CA GLU A 50 7.53 -8.83 -4.99
C GLU A 50 6.63 -7.79 -4.29
N THR A 51 6.83 -6.52 -4.58
CA THR A 51 6.00 -5.42 -4.05
C THR A 51 4.53 -5.59 -4.45
N ARG A 52 4.28 -5.93 -5.73
CA ARG A 52 2.92 -6.22 -6.22
C ARG A 52 2.34 -7.47 -5.58
N ALA A 53 3.14 -8.52 -5.38
CA ALA A 53 2.73 -9.73 -4.69
C ALA A 53 2.29 -9.43 -3.25
N GLY A 54 3.05 -8.60 -2.52
CA GLY A 54 2.69 -8.12 -1.18
C GLY A 54 1.34 -7.41 -1.16
N ALA A 55 1.10 -6.48 -2.10
CA ALA A 55 -0.19 -5.80 -2.22
C ALA A 55 -1.35 -6.78 -2.49
N ARG A 56 -1.17 -7.72 -3.43
CA ARG A 56 -2.17 -8.76 -3.75
C ARG A 56 -2.47 -9.66 -2.56
N ASN A 57 -1.44 -10.06 -1.81
CA ASN A 57 -1.58 -10.90 -0.62
C ASN A 57 -2.36 -10.18 0.48
N ARG A 58 -2.08 -8.89 0.71
CA ARG A 58 -2.85 -8.06 1.65
C ARG A 58 -4.32 -7.97 1.26
N VAL A 59 -4.63 -7.74 -0.02
CA VAL A 59 -6.00 -7.74 -0.52
C VAL A 59 -6.68 -9.08 -0.28
N ALA A 60 -6.03 -10.20 -0.64
CA ALA A 60 -6.58 -11.54 -0.45
C ALA A 60 -6.84 -11.85 1.04
N ASN A 61 -5.93 -11.45 1.93
CA ASN A 61 -6.07 -11.65 3.37
C ASN A 61 -7.16 -10.76 3.98
N ALA A 62 -7.26 -9.50 3.55
CA ALA A 62 -8.35 -8.60 3.94
C ALA A 62 -9.71 -9.15 3.48
N ARG A 63 -9.78 -9.72 2.27
CA ARG A 63 -10.98 -10.37 1.73
C ARG A 63 -11.40 -11.60 2.51
N ARG A 64 -10.44 -12.42 2.95
CA ARG A 64 -10.73 -13.55 3.85
C ARG A 64 -11.24 -13.09 5.21
N LEU A 65 -10.71 -11.99 5.74
CA LEU A 65 -11.09 -11.45 7.05
C LEU A 65 -12.48 -10.81 7.04
N LEU A 66 -12.81 -10.06 5.98
CA LEU A 66 -14.07 -9.33 5.81
C LEU A 66 -14.67 -9.62 4.42
N PRO A 67 -15.29 -10.80 4.21
CA PRO A 67 -15.76 -11.24 2.89
C PRO A 67 -16.98 -10.48 2.36
N GLU A 68 -17.72 -9.80 3.23
CA GLU A 68 -18.98 -9.10 2.90
C GLU A 68 -18.77 -7.65 2.45
N ALA A 69 -17.52 -7.19 2.27
CA ALA A 69 -17.24 -5.85 1.79
C ALA A 69 -17.43 -5.73 0.26
N ASP A 70 -17.63 -4.50 -0.22
CA ASP A 70 -17.77 -4.23 -1.65
C ASP A 70 -16.40 -4.14 -2.35
N PHE A 71 -15.39 -3.61 -1.64
CA PHE A 71 -14.03 -3.42 -2.13
C PHE A 71 -12.97 -3.77 -1.09
N TRP A 72 -11.83 -4.28 -1.57
CA TRP A 72 -10.61 -4.49 -0.78
C TRP A 72 -9.43 -3.81 -1.46
N VAL A 73 -8.68 -3.02 -0.69
CA VAL A 73 -7.65 -2.13 -1.22
C VAL A 73 -6.35 -2.31 -0.44
N ALA A 74 -5.23 -2.46 -1.15
CA ALA A 74 -3.89 -2.38 -0.57
C ALA A 74 -3.02 -1.40 -1.36
N ILE A 75 -2.14 -0.70 -0.63
CA ILE A 75 -1.07 0.12 -1.18
C ILE A 75 0.23 -0.40 -0.56
N GLU A 76 1.09 -1.05 -1.34
CA GLU A 76 2.36 -1.60 -0.88
C GLU A 76 3.52 -0.81 -1.47
N ALA A 77 4.40 -0.30 -0.60
CA ALA A 77 5.60 0.41 -1.00
C ALA A 77 6.76 -0.56 -1.16
N GLY A 78 7.66 -0.28 -2.10
CA GLY A 78 8.82 -1.13 -2.37
C GLY A 78 9.91 -0.38 -3.11
N ILE A 79 11.05 -1.05 -3.26
CA ILE A 79 12.25 -0.51 -3.91
C ILE A 79 12.52 -1.30 -5.18
N ASP A 80 12.79 -0.63 -6.30
CA ASP A 80 13.17 -1.27 -7.56
C ASP A 80 14.27 -0.43 -8.21
N GLY A 81 15.43 -1.06 -8.44
CA GLY A 81 16.67 -0.36 -8.72
C GLY A 81 17.04 0.64 -7.63
N ASP A 82 17.12 1.91 -8.01
CA ASP A 82 17.51 3.03 -7.14
C ASP A 82 16.32 3.91 -6.73
N SER A 83 15.09 3.41 -6.87
CA SER A 83 13.87 4.19 -6.66
C SER A 83 12.88 3.50 -5.73
N THR A 84 12.10 4.31 -5.01
CA THR A 84 10.90 3.86 -4.30
C THR A 84 9.65 4.10 -5.13
N PHE A 85 8.65 3.24 -4.97
CA PHE A 85 7.32 3.37 -5.58
C PHE A 85 6.30 2.63 -4.72
N SER A 86 5.04 2.60 -5.16
CA SER A 86 4.02 1.75 -4.56
C SER A 86 3.16 1.06 -5.62
N TRP A 87 2.72 -0.15 -5.31
CA TRP A 87 1.63 -0.82 -6.03
C TRP A 87 0.31 -0.61 -5.29
N VAL A 88 -0.71 -0.21 -6.03
CA VAL A 88 -2.10 -0.17 -5.59
C VAL A 88 -2.81 -1.36 -6.20
N VAL A 89 -3.48 -2.16 -5.37
CA VAL A 89 -4.34 -3.26 -5.81
C VAL A 89 -5.72 -3.02 -5.20
N ILE A 90 -6.74 -3.04 -6.07
CA ILE A 90 -8.15 -2.90 -5.69
C ILE A 90 -8.89 -4.11 -6.24
N GLU A 91 -9.63 -4.81 -5.39
CA GLU A 91 -10.54 -5.86 -5.79
C GLU A 91 -11.98 -5.50 -5.42
N ASN A 92 -12.92 -5.93 -6.26
CA ASN A 92 -14.32 -6.12 -5.89
C ASN A 92 -14.68 -7.61 -6.00
N ALA A 93 -15.98 -7.93 -5.99
CA ALA A 93 -16.47 -9.30 -6.08
C ALA A 93 -15.92 -10.09 -7.30
N SER A 94 -15.73 -9.44 -8.45
CA SER A 94 -15.47 -10.10 -9.75
C SER A 94 -14.23 -9.61 -10.51
N GLN A 95 -13.65 -8.48 -10.11
CA GLN A 95 -12.60 -7.80 -10.85
C GLN A 95 -11.46 -7.34 -9.94
N ARG A 96 -10.28 -7.23 -10.54
CA ARG A 96 -9.09 -6.64 -9.92
C ARG A 96 -8.54 -5.52 -10.81
N GLY A 97 -8.35 -4.34 -10.22
CA GLY A 97 -7.58 -3.24 -10.78
C GLY A 97 -6.22 -3.13 -10.10
N GLU A 98 -5.18 -2.82 -10.88
CA GLU A 98 -3.83 -2.67 -10.36
C GLU A 98 -3.15 -1.47 -11.02
N ALA A 99 -2.46 -0.66 -10.24
CA ALA A 99 -1.69 0.48 -10.73
C ALA A 99 -0.40 0.63 -9.94
N ARG A 100 0.67 1.08 -10.61
CA ARG A 100 1.93 1.45 -9.97
C ARG A 100 2.03 2.97 -9.91
N SER A 101 2.45 3.50 -8.77
CA SER A 101 2.71 4.93 -8.63
C SER A 101 3.88 5.38 -9.51
N ALA A 102 4.05 6.69 -9.62
CA ALA A 102 5.32 7.27 -10.05
C ALA A 102 6.46 6.77 -9.14
N THR A 103 7.68 6.71 -9.71
CA THR A 103 8.90 6.37 -8.99
C THR A 103 9.59 7.61 -8.47
N LEU A 104 10.17 7.51 -7.28
CA LEU A 104 11.02 8.54 -6.68
C LEU A 104 12.45 7.99 -6.57
N PRO A 105 13.42 8.53 -7.34
CA PRO A 105 14.82 8.20 -7.15
C PRO A 105 15.29 8.54 -5.74
N LEU A 106 15.98 7.60 -5.10
CA LEU A 106 16.50 7.77 -3.75
C LEU A 106 17.99 8.17 -3.80
N PRO A 107 18.44 9.07 -2.90
CA PRO A 107 19.86 9.34 -2.75
C PRO A 107 20.65 8.09 -2.36
N ALA A 108 21.89 7.97 -2.84
CA ALA A 108 22.75 6.81 -2.56
C ALA A 108 22.90 6.52 -1.05
N VAL A 109 23.04 7.55 -0.22
CA VAL A 109 23.15 7.43 1.24
C VAL A 109 21.92 6.77 1.89
N ILE A 110 20.73 6.91 1.29
CA ILE A 110 19.51 6.25 1.76
C ILE A 110 19.46 4.82 1.24
N LEU A 111 19.81 4.60 -0.04
CA LEU A 111 19.81 3.28 -0.66
C LEU A 111 20.78 2.32 0.00
N GLU A 112 21.96 2.78 0.43
CA GLU A 112 22.93 1.97 1.15
C GLU A 112 22.32 1.36 2.42
N LYS A 113 21.60 2.16 3.22
CA LYS A 113 20.92 1.69 4.43
C LYS A 113 19.78 0.73 4.16
N VAL A 114 19.02 1.01 3.11
CA VAL A 114 17.94 0.10 2.71
C VAL A 114 18.49 -1.25 2.21
N ARG A 115 19.61 -1.24 1.48
CA ARG A 115 20.32 -2.44 1.03
C ARG A 115 20.98 -3.22 2.17
N GLU A 116 21.32 -2.57 3.28
CA GLU A 116 21.75 -3.21 4.53
C GLU A 116 20.59 -3.91 5.27
N GLY A 117 19.35 -3.80 4.78
CA GLY A 117 18.17 -4.47 5.30
C GLY A 117 17.25 -3.58 6.14
N GLU A 118 17.52 -2.28 6.22
CA GLU A 118 16.64 -1.35 6.93
C GLU A 118 15.41 -0.97 6.08
N ALA A 119 14.26 -0.80 6.73
CA ALA A 119 13.09 -0.25 6.06
C ALA A 119 13.28 1.24 5.72
N LEU A 120 12.76 1.69 4.57
CA LEU A 120 12.92 3.06 4.09
C LEU A 120 12.37 4.10 5.09
N GLY A 121 11.24 3.81 5.74
CA GLY A 121 10.60 4.73 6.70
C GLY A 121 11.55 5.15 7.83
N PRO A 122 12.05 4.21 8.65
CA PRO A 122 13.04 4.50 9.69
C PRO A 122 14.30 5.23 9.20
N VAL A 123 14.81 4.87 8.02
CA VAL A 123 15.98 5.55 7.43
C VAL A 123 15.66 7.02 7.14
N MET A 124 14.52 7.30 6.51
CA MET A 124 14.07 8.66 6.20
C MET A 124 13.78 9.48 7.46
N SER A 125 13.18 8.86 8.49
CA SER A 125 12.92 9.54 9.77
C SER A 125 14.21 9.95 10.48
N ARG A 126 15.24 9.09 10.50
CA ARG A 126 16.55 9.46 11.06
C ARG A 126 17.26 10.53 10.23
N TYR A 127 17.12 10.47 8.91
CA TYR A 127 17.77 11.44 8.01
C TYR A 127 17.16 12.85 8.12
N THR A 128 15.83 12.93 8.24
CA THR A 128 15.09 14.22 8.27
C THR A 128 14.79 14.73 9.68
N GLY A 129 14.80 13.86 10.69
CA GLY A 129 14.36 14.19 12.05
C GLY A 129 12.84 14.23 12.23
N ILE A 130 12.06 13.69 11.28
CA ILE A 130 10.58 13.68 11.30
C ILE A 130 10.07 12.26 11.51
N GLY A 131 9.14 12.07 12.47
CA GLY A 131 8.53 10.77 12.80
C GLY A 131 7.00 10.84 12.90
#